data_AF-A0A4P7DB46-F1
#
_entry.id   AF-A0A4P7DB46-F1
#
_cell.length_a   1.000
_cell.length_b   1.000
_cell.length_c   1.000
_cell.angle_alpha   90.00
_cell.angle_beta   90.00
_cell.angle_gamma   90.00
#
_symmetry.space_group_name_H-M   'P 1'
#
loop_
_entity.id
_entity.type
_entity.pdbx_description
1 polymer ?
#
loop_
_entity_poly.entity_id
_entity_poly.type
_entity_poly.pdbx_seq_one_letter_code
_entity_poly.pdbx_strand_id
1 'polypeptide(L)'
;MCEQGTAELLMAFLERHPDRGQLSAAIEALLAKTLEHQRLLAECLARIEERTHIQQPQEGDFLTSQYPGDPSTEDAHRGLAHVRTCIRQEIELYPSVIASAETGGFFETRFVCEGIQAEKSSMATSLEALTSSCDQPRPD
;
A
#
# COMPACT_ATOMS: atom_id res chain seq x y z
N MET A 1 -0.30 -4.47 -14.12
CA MET A 1 0.37 -4.16 -12.85
C MET A 1 0.37 -2.65 -12.73
N CYS A 2 0.06 -2.09 -11.56
CA CYS A 2 0.27 -0.66 -11.34
C CYS A 2 1.75 -0.34 -11.58
N GLU A 3 2.03 0.61 -12.48
CA GLU A 3 3.40 1.02 -12.80
C GLU A 3 4.05 1.78 -11.64
N GLN A 4 3.23 2.28 -10.71
CA GLN A 4 3.62 2.97 -9.49
C GLN A 4 3.35 2.10 -8.26
N GLY A 5 4.27 2.14 -7.29
CA GLY A 5 4.13 1.40 -6.04
C GLY A 5 3.01 1.96 -5.16
N THR A 6 2.34 1.11 -4.38
CA THR A 6 1.26 1.55 -3.47
C THR A 6 1.69 2.69 -2.54
N ALA A 7 2.94 2.70 -2.06
CA ALA A 7 3.49 3.79 -1.24
C ALA A 7 3.55 5.12 -2.00
N GLU A 8 3.98 5.12 -3.27
CA GLU A 8 4.06 6.31 -4.13
C GLU A 8 2.68 6.93 -4.33
N LEU A 9 1.68 6.08 -4.58
CA LEU A 9 0.31 6.51 -4.78
C LEU A 9 -0.28 7.13 -3.50
N LEU A 10 0.02 6.57 -2.34
CA LEU A 10 -0.42 7.09 -1.04
C LEU A 10 0.24 8.43 -0.72
N MET A 11 1.53 8.59 -0.98
CA MET A 11 2.22 9.87 -0.79
C MET A 11 1.71 10.95 -1.75
N ALA A 12 1.58 10.64 -3.03
CA ALA A 12 1.02 11.55 -4.02
C ALA A 12 -0.42 11.98 -3.65
N PHE A 13 -1.20 11.08 -3.04
CA PHE A 13 -2.51 11.42 -2.51
C PHE A 13 -2.44 12.43 -1.37
N LEU A 14 -1.54 12.23 -0.39
CA LEU A 14 -1.37 13.13 0.76
C LEU A 14 -0.89 14.52 0.32
N GLU A 15 0.05 14.59 -0.62
CA GLU A 15 0.54 15.86 -1.17
C GLU A 15 -0.57 16.65 -1.88
N ARG A 16 -1.49 15.96 -2.54
CA ARG A 16 -2.59 16.58 -3.28
C ARG A 16 -3.79 16.96 -2.40
N HIS A 17 -3.98 16.26 -1.29
CA HIS A 17 -5.12 16.41 -0.39
C HIS A 17 -4.71 16.65 1.07
N PRO A 18 -3.90 17.69 1.37
CA PRO A 18 -3.36 17.93 2.73
C PRO A 18 -4.45 18.26 3.76
N ASP A 19 -5.55 18.91 3.33
CA ASP A 19 -6.57 19.45 4.23
C ASP A 19 -7.77 18.51 4.50
N ARG A 20 -7.66 17.22 4.16
CA ARG A 20 -8.77 16.24 4.35
C ARG A 20 -8.81 15.59 5.74
N GLY A 21 -8.13 16.17 6.72
CA GLY A 21 -8.26 15.86 8.15
C GLY A 21 -8.20 14.36 8.46
N GLN A 22 -9.34 13.78 8.87
CA GLN A 22 -9.44 12.36 9.23
C GLN A 22 -9.08 11.40 8.07
N LEU A 23 -9.33 11.79 6.82
CA LEU A 23 -8.93 10.99 5.66
C LEU A 23 -7.41 11.00 5.48
N SER A 24 -6.76 12.16 5.62
CA SER A 24 -5.30 12.27 5.54
C SER A 24 -4.62 11.42 6.61
N ALA A 25 -5.10 11.46 7.86
CA ALA A 25 -4.59 10.62 8.94
C ALA A 25 -4.77 9.10 8.67
N ALA A 26 -5.89 8.70 8.05
CA ALA A 26 -6.10 7.31 7.66
C ALA A 26 -5.14 6.89 6.54
N ILE A 27 -4.86 7.77 5.59
CA ILE A 27 -3.93 7.52 4.48
C ILE A 27 -2.48 7.49 4.96
N GLU A 28 -2.08 8.36 5.89
CA GLU A 28 -0.78 8.30 6.57
C GLU A 28 -0.58 6.96 7.29
N ALA A 29 -1.60 6.46 8.00
CA ALA A 29 -1.53 5.16 8.64
C ALA A 29 -1.37 4.01 7.63
N LEU A 30 -2.05 4.09 6.48
CA LEU A 30 -1.89 3.12 5.39
C LEU A 30 -0.51 3.20 4.73
N LEU A 31 0.05 4.40 4.59
CA LEU A 31 1.40 4.63 4.09
C LEU A 31 2.44 4.02 5.03
N ALA A 32 2.36 4.32 6.33
CA ALA A 32 3.26 3.77 7.34
C ALA A 32 3.28 2.23 7.32
N LYS A 33 2.09 1.60 7.22
CA LYS A 33 1.99 0.14 7.06
C LYS A 33 2.62 -0.36 5.76
N THR A 34 2.41 0.35 4.65
CA THR A 34 2.97 -0.03 3.35
C THR A 34 4.51 0.02 3.38
N LEU A 35 5.08 1.05 3.99
CA LEU A 35 6.53 1.18 4.19
C LEU A 35 7.08 0.08 5.09
N GLU A 36 6.37 -0.26 6.17
CA GLU A 36 6.75 -1.38 7.04
C GLU A 36 6.71 -2.73 6.29
N HIS A 37 5.70 -2.97 5.46
CA HIS A 37 5.66 -4.17 4.61
C HIS A 37 6.86 -4.23 3.65
N GLN A 38 7.22 -3.11 3.01
CA GLN A 38 8.39 -3.05 2.15
C GLN A 38 9.68 -3.34 2.92
N ARG A 39 9.82 -2.80 4.13
CA ARG A 39 10.96 -3.05 5.02
C ARG A 39 11.08 -4.54 5.37
N LEU A 40 9.98 -5.17 5.78
CA LEU A 40 9.94 -6.59 6.12
C LEU A 40 10.28 -7.48 4.92
N LEU A 41 9.76 -7.16 3.73
CA LEU A 41 10.09 -7.91 2.51
C LEU A 41 11.56 -7.74 2.12
N ALA A 42 12.12 -6.53 2.26
CA ALA A 42 13.53 -6.27 2.01
C ALA A 42 14.44 -7.06 2.98
N GLU A 43 14.04 -7.17 4.26
CA GLU A 43 14.71 -8.03 5.23
C GLU A 43 14.67 -9.51 4.84
N CYS A 44 13.51 -10.01 4.43
CA CYS A 44 13.39 -11.38 3.94
C CYS A 44 14.29 -11.65 2.74
N LEU A 45 14.33 -10.73 1.77
CA LEU A 45 15.20 -10.84 0.60
C LEU A 45 16.67 -10.85 0.99
N ALA A 46 17.10 -9.94 1.87
CA ALA A 46 18.50 -9.89 2.31
C ALA A 46 18.94 -11.19 2.99
N ARG A 47 18.07 -11.83 3.79
CA ARG A 47 18.37 -13.13 4.41
C ARG A 47 18.46 -14.26 3.38
N ILE A 48 17.58 -14.28 2.38
CA ILE A 48 17.61 -15.27 1.30
C ILE A 48 18.86 -15.11 0.44
N GLU A 49 19.28 -13.87 0.15
CA GLU A 49 20.46 -13.55 -0.66
C GLU A 49 21.77 -13.57 0.15
N GLU A 50 21.73 -13.92 1.45
CA GLU A 50 22.85 -13.84 2.39
C GLU A 50 23.54 -12.46 2.43
N ARG A 51 22.79 -11.39 2.13
CA ARG A 51 23.28 -10.01 2.14
C ARG A 51 23.22 -9.43 3.56
N THR A 52 24.33 -8.82 3.98
CA THR A 52 24.45 -8.16 5.30
C THR A 52 23.92 -6.72 5.33
N HIS A 53 23.61 -6.13 4.17
CA HIS A 53 23.09 -4.77 4.06
C HIS A 53 21.72 -4.75 3.37
N ILE A 54 20.73 -4.20 4.08
CA ILE A 54 19.41 -3.89 3.54
C ILE A 54 19.40 -2.40 3.23
N GLN A 55 19.22 -2.02 1.96
CA GLN A 55 18.83 -0.66 1.63
C GLN A 55 17.38 -0.48 2.08
N GLN A 56 17.16 0.39 3.06
CA GLN A 56 15.82 0.80 3.42
C GLN A 56 15.26 1.66 2.28
N PRO A 57 13.99 1.44 1.86
CA PRO A 57 13.32 2.37 0.96
C PRO A 57 13.33 3.75 1.60
N GLN A 58 13.98 4.73 0.98
CA GLN A 58 13.91 6.11 1.46
C GLN A 58 12.65 6.77 0.92
N GLU A 59 12.02 7.64 1.71
CA GLU A 59 10.86 8.43 1.27
C GLU A 59 11.14 9.24 -0.02
N GLY A 60 12.42 9.50 -0.33
CA GLY A 60 12.86 10.18 -1.56
C GLY A 60 13.12 9.29 -2.78
N ASP A 61 13.01 7.96 -2.68
CA ASP A 61 13.19 7.04 -3.82
C ASP A 61 11.96 6.98 -4.74
N PHE A 62 10.87 7.58 -4.29
CA PHE A 62 9.58 7.54 -4.92
C PHE A 62 9.43 8.76 -5.82
N LEU A 63 9.37 8.52 -7.14
CA LEU A 63 9.20 9.58 -8.13
C LEU A 63 7.86 10.29 -7.86
N THR A 64 7.91 11.62 -7.73
CA THR A 64 6.72 12.46 -7.56
C THR A 64 5.79 12.22 -8.75
N SER A 65 4.74 11.43 -8.53
CA SER A 65 3.75 11.11 -9.55
C SER A 65 2.99 12.39 -9.88
N GLN A 66 3.19 12.91 -11.09
CA GLN A 66 2.34 13.96 -11.62
C GLN A 66 0.99 13.34 -11.97
N TYR A 67 0.10 13.21 -10.99
CA TYR A 67 -1.32 12.98 -11.24
C TYR A 67 -1.89 14.28 -11.85
N PRO A 68 -2.32 14.32 -13.12
CA PRO A 68 -2.86 15.52 -13.72
C PRO A 68 -4.37 15.55 -13.48
N GLY A 69 -4.81 16.15 -12.37
CA GLY A 69 -6.22 16.25 -12.01
C GLY A 69 -6.55 17.52 -11.22
N ASP A 70 -7.81 17.91 -11.11
CA ASP A 70 -8.23 18.98 -10.19
C ASP A 70 -8.38 18.34 -8.79
N PRO A 71 -7.88 18.88 -7.66
CA PRO A 71 -7.97 18.29 -6.31
C PRO A 71 -9.40 18.24 -5.72
N SER A 72 -10.40 17.94 -6.56
CA SER A 72 -11.80 17.77 -6.19
C SER A 72 -12.02 16.51 -5.32
N THR A 73 -13.20 16.41 -4.71
CA THR A 73 -13.63 15.20 -3.98
C THR A 73 -13.78 13.98 -4.90
N GLU A 74 -14.16 14.19 -6.16
CA GLU A 74 -14.21 13.10 -7.14
C GLU A 74 -12.80 12.57 -7.48
N ASP A 75 -11.81 13.46 -7.54
CA ASP A 75 -10.39 13.11 -7.73
C ASP A 75 -9.86 12.31 -6.54
N ALA A 76 -10.21 12.70 -5.31
CA ALA A 76 -9.85 11.94 -4.12
C ALA A 76 -10.44 10.51 -4.14
N HIS A 77 -11.73 10.36 -4.47
CA HIS A 77 -12.35 9.03 -4.57
C HIS A 77 -11.71 8.17 -5.65
N ARG A 78 -11.41 8.76 -6.81
CA ARG A 78 -10.73 8.08 -7.90
C ARG A 78 -9.33 7.63 -7.50
N GLY A 79 -8.58 8.48 -6.79
CA GLY A 79 -7.27 8.15 -6.23
C GLY A 79 -7.32 6.97 -5.26
N LEU A 80 -8.26 6.98 -4.30
CA LEU A 80 -8.43 5.89 -3.34
C LEU A 80 -8.88 4.58 -4.01
N ALA A 81 -9.77 4.65 -4.99
CA ALA A 81 -10.20 3.48 -5.76
C ALA A 81 -9.05 2.88 -6.58
N HIS A 82 -8.16 3.74 -7.12
CA HIS A 82 -6.95 3.32 -7.80
C HIS A 82 -5.99 2.60 -6.84
N VAL A 83 -5.67 3.21 -5.68
CA VAL A 83 -4.85 2.60 -4.63
C VAL A 83 -5.42 1.23 -4.20
N ARG A 84 -6.73 1.16 -3.96
CA ARG A 84 -7.40 -0.10 -3.60
C ARG A 84 -7.19 -1.18 -4.67
N THR A 85 -7.29 -0.80 -5.94
CA THR A 85 -7.09 -1.71 -7.07
C THR A 85 -5.65 -2.23 -7.10
N CYS A 86 -4.66 -1.37 -6.87
CA CYS A 86 -3.25 -1.78 -6.79
C CYS A 86 -3.01 -2.75 -5.62
N ILE A 87 -3.55 -2.45 -4.43
CA ILE A 87 -3.44 -3.36 -3.27
C ILE A 87 -4.07 -4.73 -3.56
N ARG A 88 -5.22 -4.78 -4.25
CA ARG A 88 -5.85 -6.06 -4.64
C ARG A 88 -4.98 -6.85 -5.61
N GLN A 89 -4.38 -6.18 -6.60
CA GLN A 89 -3.44 -6.83 -7.52
C GLN A 89 -2.21 -7.36 -6.77
N GLU A 90 -1.68 -6.61 -5.79
CA GLU A 90 -0.58 -7.08 -4.96
C GLU A 90 -0.97 -8.33 -4.13
N ILE A 91 -2.17 -8.33 -3.52
CA ILE A 91 -2.68 -9.49 -2.74
C ILE A 91 -2.70 -10.77 -3.59
N GLU A 92 -3.05 -10.66 -4.87
CA GLU A 92 -3.09 -11.81 -5.80
C GLU A 92 -1.71 -12.43 -6.06
N LEU A 93 -0.62 -11.71 -5.79
CA LEU A 93 0.75 -12.22 -5.94
C LEU A 93 1.21 -13.04 -4.73
N TYR A 94 0.70 -12.74 -3.53
CA TYR A 94 1.14 -13.38 -2.28
C TYR A 94 1.00 -14.91 -2.26
N PRO A 95 -0.08 -15.54 -2.77
CA PRO A 95 -0.18 -17.00 -2.80
C PRO A 95 0.99 -17.68 -3.50
N SER A 96 1.45 -17.11 -4.63
CA SER A 96 2.59 -17.64 -5.38
C SER A 96 3.92 -17.45 -4.62
N VAL A 97 4.11 -16.29 -3.98
CA VAL A 97 5.30 -15.99 -3.17
C VAL A 97 5.36 -16.90 -1.93
N ILE A 98 4.24 -17.09 -1.23
CA ILE A 98 4.11 -17.96 -0.06
C ILE A 98 4.45 -19.41 -0.44
N ALA A 99 3.89 -19.93 -1.53
CA ALA A 99 4.19 -21.28 -2.01
C ALA A 99 5.67 -21.44 -2.39
N SER A 100 6.27 -20.41 -2.99
CA SER A 100 7.71 -20.41 -3.32
C SER A 100 8.58 -20.39 -2.06
N ALA A 101 8.21 -19.61 -1.05
CA ALA A 101 8.91 -19.57 0.24
C ALA A 101 8.82 -20.92 0.97
N GLU A 102 7.64 -21.56 0.96
CA GLU A 102 7.43 -22.88 1.57
C GLU A 102 8.27 -23.97 0.89
N THR A 103 8.22 -24.05 -0.45
CA THR A 103 8.99 -25.05 -1.21
C THR A 103 10.50 -24.82 -1.13
N GLY A 104 10.93 -23.56 -0.96
CA GLY A 104 12.33 -23.20 -0.71
C GLY A 104 12.81 -23.39 0.73
N GLY A 105 11.93 -23.77 1.67
CA GLY A 105 12.28 -23.92 3.09
C GLY A 105 12.45 -22.60 3.86
N PHE A 106 11.98 -21.47 3.29
CA PHE A 106 12.05 -20.14 3.90
C PHE A 106 10.83 -19.87 4.78
N PHE A 107 10.71 -20.62 5.89
CA PHE A 107 9.54 -20.56 6.78
C PHE A 107 9.27 -19.18 7.38
N GLU A 108 10.32 -18.43 7.72
CA GLU A 108 10.18 -17.06 8.23
C GLU A 108 9.61 -16.13 7.16
N THR A 109 10.15 -16.17 5.94
CA THR A 109 9.64 -15.39 4.80
C THR A 109 8.19 -15.74 4.50
N ARG A 110 7.84 -17.02 4.51
CA ARG A 110 6.46 -17.48 4.36
C ARG A 110 5.54 -16.82 5.39
N PHE A 111 5.91 -16.88 6.68
CA PHE A 111 5.12 -16.30 7.76
C PHE A 111 4.95 -14.78 7.62
N VAL A 112 6.02 -14.07 7.26
CA VAL A 112 5.97 -12.63 6.97
C VAL A 112 5.02 -12.34 5.80
N CYS A 113 5.12 -13.09 4.70
CA CYS A 113 4.24 -12.92 3.54
C CYS A 113 2.76 -13.20 3.87
N GLU A 114 2.45 -14.23 4.67
CA GLU A 114 1.09 -14.51 5.14
C GLU A 114 0.53 -13.33 5.98
N GLY A 115 1.34 -12.81 6.90
CA GLY A 115 0.97 -11.64 7.71
C GLY A 115 0.69 -10.40 6.85
N ILE A 116 1.59 -10.08 5.92
CA ILE A 116 1.42 -8.93 5.02
C ILE A 116 0.18 -9.11 4.14
N GLN A 117 -0.09 -10.31 3.62
CA GLN A 117 -1.28 -10.58 2.81
C GLN A 117 -2.57 -10.32 3.60
N ALA A 118 -2.64 -10.76 4.86
CA ALA A 118 -3.79 -10.52 5.73
C ALA A 118 -3.98 -9.02 6.00
N GLU A 119 -2.90 -8.30 6.31
CA GLU A 119 -2.96 -6.86 6.54
C GLU A 119 -3.37 -6.08 5.29
N LYS A 120 -2.81 -6.40 4.11
CA LYS A 120 -3.21 -5.77 2.85
C LYS A 120 -4.68 -6.02 2.52
N SER A 121 -5.20 -7.21 2.85
CA SER A 121 -6.64 -7.51 2.70
C SER A 121 -7.50 -6.62 3.59
N SER A 122 -7.06 -6.40 4.84
CA SER A 122 -7.70 -5.44 5.74
C SER A 122 -7.64 -4.01 5.21
N MET A 123 -6.48 -3.57 4.69
CA MET A 123 -6.30 -2.24 4.09
C MET A 123 -7.24 -2.02 2.90
N ALA A 124 -7.37 -3.00 2.00
CA ALA A 124 -8.28 -2.92 0.86
C ALA A 124 -9.74 -2.74 1.30
N THR A 125 -10.14 -3.43 2.37
CA THR A 125 -11.48 -3.31 2.97
C THR A 125 -11.68 -1.94 3.62
N SER A 126 -10.68 -1.43 4.33
CA SER A 126 -10.73 -0.09 4.93
C SER A 126 -10.83 1.01 3.87
N LEU A 127 -10.10 0.90 2.77
CA LEU A 127 -10.19 1.84 1.64
C LEU A 127 -11.57 1.81 0.99
N GLU A 128 -12.20 0.63 0.85
CA GLU A 128 -13.57 0.52 0.36
C GLU A 128 -14.58 1.25 1.27
N ALA A 129 -14.43 1.11 2.59
CA ALA A 129 -15.26 1.83 3.54
C ALA A 129 -15.06 3.36 3.45
N LEU A 130 -13.81 3.82 3.28
CA LEU A 130 -13.50 5.24 3.11
C LEU A 130 -14.09 5.82 1.81
N THR A 131 -14.05 5.06 0.71
CA THR A 131 -14.68 5.47 -0.55
C THR A 131 -16.21 5.48 -0.47
N SER A 132 -16.81 4.61 0.35
CA SER A 132 -18.27 4.51 0.49
C SER A 132 -18.86 5.51 1.50
N SER A 133 -18.11 5.88 2.54
CA SER A 133 -18.56 6.78 3.61
C SER A 133 -18.70 8.24 3.17
N CYS A 134 -18.11 8.63 2.04
CA CYS A 134 -18.19 9.99 1.51
C CYS A 134 -19.41 10.22 0.60
N ASP A 135 -20.19 9.18 0.31
CA ASP A 135 -21.39 9.21 -0.55
C ASP A 135 -22.70 9.47 0.21
N GLN A 136 -22.64 9.74 1.53
CA GLN A 136 -23.84 9.95 2.34
C GLN A 136 -24.31 11.42 2.25
N PRO A 137 -25.46 11.71 1.62
CA PRO A 137 -26.02 13.07 1.62
C PRO A 137 -26.39 13.44 3.05
N ARG A 138 -26.03 14.66 3.46
CA ARG A 138 -26.52 15.26 4.72
C ARG A 138 -28.06 15.18 4.70
N PRO A 139 -28.71 14.67 5.77
CA PRO A 139 -30.15 14.83 5.89
C PRO A 139 -30.47 16.31 6.14
N ASP A 140 -31.39 16.84 5.33
CA ASP A 140 -31.99 18.18 5.49
C ASP A 140 -32.79 18.29 6.81
#